data_AF-A0A920N1P2-F1
#
_entry.id   AF-A0A920N1P2-F1
#
_cell.length_a   1.000
_cell.length_b   1.000
_cell.length_c   1.000
_cell.angle_alpha   90.00
_cell.angle_beta   90.00
_cell.angle_gamma   90.00
#
_symmetry.space_group_name_H-M   'P 1'
#
loop_
_entity.id
_entity.type
_entity.pdbx_description
1 polymer ?
#
loop_
_entity_poly.entity_id
_entity_poly.type
_entity_poly.pdbx_seq_one_letter_code
_entity_poly.pdbx_strand_id
1 'polypeptide(L)'
;MMAGTGEAPSGMVSYESIDLPDEYRGDLLVTSWGDHRIDRFRMVERGASFESVAEPLIQGGVNFRPVGLATAPDGSLYCTDWVLRDYKVHGRGRCGGSAETGPEGRVVQAGDRCGDGDAQAGCRRTDRPGRSAHLPLRRAAAVALSGTDAGRRRLGKLISDPRTSSRSRIEVLWAMPRWTPRPPITGSFGQAVSGHVWAEDRPRSRSR
;
A
#
# COMPACT_ATOMS: atom_id res chain seq x y z
N MET A 1 -7.82 -23.85 4.31
CA MET A 1 -6.51 -24.28 3.77
C MET A 1 -6.09 -23.27 2.70
N MET A 2 -4.79 -23.06 2.45
CA MET A 2 -4.33 -22.26 1.31
C MET A 2 -4.33 -23.12 0.05
N ALA A 3 -4.87 -22.60 -1.05
CA ALA A 3 -4.81 -23.27 -2.34
C ALA A 3 -3.36 -23.34 -2.85
N GLY A 4 -3.01 -24.46 -3.49
CA GLY A 4 -1.75 -24.60 -4.19
C GLY A 4 -1.69 -23.66 -5.39
N THR A 5 -0.48 -23.22 -5.73
CA THR A 5 -0.25 -22.48 -6.98
C THR A 5 -0.12 -23.45 -8.15
N GLY A 6 -0.45 -22.98 -9.36
CA GLY A 6 -0.28 -23.78 -10.58
C GLY A 6 1.19 -24.09 -10.89
N GLU A 7 1.44 -24.75 -12.02
CA GLU A 7 2.80 -25.16 -12.40
C GLU A 7 3.71 -23.97 -12.68
N ALA A 8 4.93 -24.00 -12.14
CA ALA A 8 5.95 -22.94 -12.26
C ALA A 8 5.40 -21.51 -12.00
N PRO A 9 4.94 -21.22 -10.76
CA PRO A 9 4.46 -19.89 -10.42
C PRO A 9 5.62 -18.88 -10.47
N SER A 10 5.41 -17.72 -11.08
CA SER A 10 6.51 -16.79 -11.40
C SER A 10 6.26 -15.36 -10.92
N GLY A 11 5.08 -14.81 -11.16
CA GLY A 11 4.72 -13.45 -10.77
C GLY A 11 3.49 -13.44 -9.86
N MET A 12 3.45 -12.52 -8.89
CA MET A 12 2.30 -12.34 -8.00
C MET A 12 2.09 -10.86 -7.68
N VAL A 13 0.83 -10.45 -7.56
CA VAL A 13 0.44 -9.15 -6.99
C VAL A 13 -0.76 -9.31 -6.07
N SER A 14 -0.79 -8.55 -4.96
CA SER A 14 -2.02 -8.33 -4.20
C SER A 14 -2.75 -7.15 -4.83
N TYR A 15 -3.93 -7.41 -5.41
CA TYR A 15 -4.63 -6.38 -6.15
C TYR A 15 -5.32 -5.40 -5.20
N GLU A 16 -4.74 -4.21 -5.05
CA GLU A 16 -5.28 -3.14 -4.18
C GLU A 16 -5.46 -1.85 -4.99
N SER A 17 -6.23 -1.94 -6.08
CA SER A 17 -6.33 -0.88 -7.08
C SER A 17 -7.72 -0.76 -7.72
N ILE A 18 -7.94 0.22 -8.59
CA ILE A 18 -9.29 0.72 -8.97
C ILE A 18 -9.74 0.35 -10.38
N ASP A 19 -8.89 -0.28 -11.18
CA ASP A 19 -9.17 -0.58 -12.59
C ASP A 19 -9.97 -1.89 -12.78
N LEU A 20 -9.68 -2.92 -11.98
CA LEU A 20 -10.46 -4.16 -11.95
C LEU A 20 -11.67 -4.02 -11.03
N PRO A 21 -12.73 -4.85 -11.22
CA PRO A 21 -13.91 -4.82 -10.38
C PRO A 21 -13.59 -4.97 -8.89
N ASP A 22 -14.40 -4.35 -8.03
CA ASP A 22 -14.14 -4.27 -6.59
C ASP A 22 -13.99 -5.62 -5.89
N GLU A 23 -14.60 -6.67 -6.43
CA GLU A 23 -14.46 -8.04 -5.90
C GLU A 23 -13.03 -8.56 -5.96
N TYR A 24 -12.18 -8.08 -6.87
CA TYR A 24 -10.77 -8.47 -6.99
C TYR A 24 -9.89 -7.81 -5.92
N ARG A 25 -10.42 -6.80 -5.20
CA ARG A 25 -9.64 -6.02 -4.25
C ARG A 25 -9.31 -6.83 -3.00
N GLY A 26 -8.03 -7.01 -2.74
CA GLY A 26 -7.49 -7.83 -1.66
C GLY A 26 -7.20 -9.27 -2.03
N ASP A 27 -7.54 -9.68 -3.26
CA ASP A 27 -7.18 -10.99 -3.77
C ASP A 27 -5.75 -11.00 -4.32
N LEU A 28 -5.18 -12.19 -4.44
CA LEU A 28 -3.88 -12.36 -5.09
C LEU A 28 -4.09 -12.79 -6.54
N LEU A 29 -3.34 -12.17 -7.45
CA LEU A 29 -3.24 -12.61 -8.83
C LEU A 29 -1.86 -13.21 -9.02
N VAL A 30 -1.80 -14.42 -9.58
CA VAL A 30 -0.56 -15.19 -9.70
C VAL A 30 -0.44 -15.74 -11.10
N THR A 31 0.73 -15.61 -11.71
CA THR A 31 1.02 -16.26 -12.99
C THR A 31 1.47 -17.70 -12.77
N SER A 32 1.01 -18.58 -13.65
CA SER A 32 1.50 -19.94 -13.80
C SER A 32 2.07 -20.10 -15.21
N TRP A 33 3.39 -20.19 -15.28
CA TRP A 33 4.10 -20.34 -16.55
C TRP A 33 3.85 -21.72 -17.16
N GLY A 34 3.78 -22.76 -16.32
CA GLY A 34 3.58 -24.14 -16.73
C GLY A 34 2.18 -24.38 -17.28
N ASP A 35 1.16 -23.81 -16.64
CA ASP A 35 -0.25 -24.00 -17.00
C ASP A 35 -0.77 -22.98 -18.03
N HIS A 36 0.07 -22.05 -18.47
CA HIS A 36 -0.29 -20.99 -19.42
C HIS A 36 -1.44 -20.14 -18.89
N ARG A 37 -1.33 -19.70 -17.63
CA ARG A 37 -2.48 -19.22 -16.88
C ARG A 37 -2.13 -18.08 -15.94
N ILE A 38 -3.10 -17.22 -15.70
CA ILE A 38 -3.12 -16.34 -14.53
C ILE A 38 -4.29 -16.79 -13.66
N ASP A 39 -4.01 -17.10 -12.41
CA ASP A 39 -4.98 -17.51 -11.41
C ASP A 39 -5.27 -16.35 -10.46
N ARG A 40 -6.54 -16.23 -10.06
CA ARG A 40 -6.97 -15.42 -8.93
C ARG A 40 -7.07 -16.33 -7.70
N PHE A 41 -6.49 -15.90 -6.60
CA PHE A 41 -6.65 -16.52 -5.30
C PHE A 41 -7.54 -15.62 -4.48
N ARG A 42 -8.82 -15.99 -4.39
CA ARG A 42 -9.80 -15.27 -3.58
C ARG A 42 -9.50 -15.51 -2.11
N MET A 43 -9.27 -14.44 -1.36
CA MET A 43 -8.84 -14.51 0.03
C MET A 43 -10.05 -14.52 0.97
N VAL A 44 -10.09 -15.48 1.88
CA VAL A 44 -11.15 -15.60 2.89
C VAL A 44 -10.52 -15.48 4.27
N GLU A 45 -10.98 -14.50 5.05
CA GLU A 45 -10.50 -14.31 6.42
C GLU A 45 -10.89 -15.50 7.32
N ARG A 46 -9.93 -16.00 8.11
CA ARG A 46 -10.13 -17.06 9.10
C ARG A 46 -9.43 -16.69 10.40
N GLY A 47 -10.09 -15.87 11.21
CA GLY A 47 -9.54 -15.34 12.45
C GLY A 47 -8.28 -14.50 12.19
N ALA A 48 -7.14 -14.90 12.74
CA ALA A 48 -5.84 -14.27 12.48
C ALA A 48 -5.09 -14.86 11.27
N SER A 49 -5.74 -15.72 10.49
CA SER A 49 -5.20 -16.39 9.30
C SER A 49 -6.09 -16.16 8.08
N PHE A 50 -5.69 -16.68 6.93
CA PHE A 50 -6.47 -16.66 5.71
C PHE A 50 -6.60 -18.07 5.13
N GLU A 51 -7.68 -18.27 4.39
CA GLU A 51 -7.84 -19.35 3.42
C GLU A 51 -7.87 -18.74 2.03
N SER A 52 -7.65 -19.57 1.01
CA SER A 52 -7.74 -19.11 -0.38
C SER A 52 -8.42 -20.13 -1.27
N VAL A 53 -9.15 -19.62 -2.25
CA VAL A 53 -9.77 -20.40 -3.33
C VAL A 53 -9.10 -19.98 -4.63
N ALA A 54 -8.44 -20.92 -5.31
CA ALA A 54 -7.82 -20.68 -6.61
C ALA A 54 -8.87 -20.77 -7.73
N GLU A 55 -8.94 -19.74 -8.55
CA GLU A 55 -9.89 -19.57 -9.63
C GLU A 55 -9.12 -19.15 -10.89
N PRO A 56 -9.16 -19.93 -11.99
CA PRO A 56 -8.54 -19.51 -13.24
C PRO A 56 -9.12 -18.18 -13.72
N LEU A 57 -8.28 -17.17 -13.90
CA LEU A 57 -8.70 -15.85 -14.38
C LEU A 57 -8.46 -15.70 -15.87
N ILE A 58 -7.27 -16.06 -16.34
CA ILE A 58 -6.89 -16.04 -17.75
C ILE A 58 -6.29 -17.40 -18.09
N GLN A 59 -6.86 -18.08 -19.07
CA GLN A 59 -6.28 -19.27 -19.68
C GLN A 59 -5.79 -18.91 -21.08
N GLY A 60 -4.49 -19.03 -21.31
CA GLY A 60 -3.90 -18.82 -22.62
C GLY A 60 -3.63 -20.11 -23.39
N GLY A 61 -3.20 -19.94 -24.65
CA GLY A 61 -2.76 -21.03 -25.50
C GLY A 61 -1.32 -21.48 -25.22
N VAL A 62 -0.79 -22.38 -26.05
CA VAL A 62 0.56 -22.97 -25.89
C VAL A 62 1.71 -21.95 -25.80
N ASN A 63 1.49 -20.78 -26.42
CA ASN A 63 2.43 -19.68 -26.48
C ASN A 63 2.11 -18.56 -25.48
N PHE A 64 1.38 -18.87 -24.40
CA PHE A 64 1.15 -17.93 -23.31
C PHE A 64 1.86 -18.46 -22.07
N ARG A 65 2.82 -17.68 -21.59
CA ARG A 65 3.79 -18.02 -20.56
C ARG A 65 3.96 -16.81 -19.64
N PRO A 66 2.92 -16.46 -18.87
CA PRO A 66 2.93 -15.28 -18.03
C PRO A 66 3.96 -15.43 -16.91
N VAL A 67 4.81 -14.42 -16.73
CA VAL A 67 5.93 -14.47 -15.77
C VAL A 67 5.93 -13.34 -14.75
N GLY A 68 5.38 -12.19 -15.07
CA GLY A 68 5.43 -11.00 -14.22
C GLY A 68 4.10 -10.28 -14.20
N LEU A 69 3.76 -9.72 -13.04
CA LEU A 69 2.58 -8.89 -12.83
C LEU A 69 2.98 -7.59 -12.13
N ALA A 70 2.38 -6.48 -12.55
CA ALA A 70 2.55 -5.18 -11.89
C ALA A 70 1.27 -4.35 -12.00
N THR A 71 1.00 -3.54 -10.98
CA THR A 71 -0.09 -2.56 -11.03
C THR A 71 0.50 -1.18 -11.25
N ALA A 72 0.01 -0.46 -12.26
CA ALA A 72 0.42 0.90 -12.55
C ALA A 72 -0.25 1.92 -11.60
N PRO A 73 0.24 3.18 -11.55
CA PRO A 73 -0.31 4.22 -10.66
C PRO A 73 -1.76 4.61 -10.93
N ASP A 74 -2.21 4.47 -12.18
CA ASP A 74 -3.62 4.65 -12.58
C ASP A 74 -4.51 3.48 -12.12
N GLY A 75 -3.88 2.34 -11.87
CA GLY A 75 -4.45 1.15 -11.32
C GLY A 75 -4.57 -0.03 -12.28
N SER A 76 -4.16 0.18 -13.54
CA SER A 76 -4.10 -0.82 -14.60
C SER A 76 -3.19 -1.98 -14.20
N LEU A 77 -3.58 -3.22 -14.54
CA LEU A 77 -2.79 -4.42 -14.29
C LEU A 77 -2.00 -4.78 -15.56
N TYR A 78 -0.68 -4.90 -15.43
CA TYR A 78 0.22 -5.32 -16.50
C TYR A 78 0.73 -6.74 -16.26
N CYS A 79 0.88 -7.49 -17.34
CA CYS A 79 1.49 -8.80 -17.37
C CYS A 79 2.61 -8.85 -18.41
N THR A 80 3.76 -9.41 -18.02
CA THR A 80 4.80 -9.82 -18.97
C THR A 80 4.67 -11.29 -19.30
N ASP A 81 4.82 -11.64 -20.57
CA ASP A 81 4.66 -12.97 -21.12
C ASP A 81 5.93 -13.38 -21.87
N TRP A 82 6.50 -14.52 -21.46
CA TRP A 82 7.69 -15.09 -22.10
C TRP A 82 7.37 -15.70 -23.47
N VAL A 83 6.11 -15.99 -23.77
CA VAL A 83 5.58 -16.54 -25.02
C VAL A 83 6.01 -17.98 -25.31
N LEU A 84 7.30 -18.24 -25.50
CA LEU A 84 7.78 -19.57 -25.89
C LEU A 84 8.21 -20.39 -24.68
N ARG A 85 8.36 -21.71 -24.83
CA ARG A 85 8.92 -22.54 -23.76
C ARG A 85 10.44 -22.41 -23.65
N ASP A 86 11.11 -22.04 -24.75
CA ASP A 86 12.56 -22.00 -24.82
C ASP A 86 13.13 -20.95 -23.86
N TYR A 87 14.12 -21.34 -23.06
CA TYR A 87 14.82 -20.47 -22.14
C TYR A 87 15.83 -19.54 -22.85
N LYS A 88 16.17 -19.80 -24.11
CA LYS A 88 16.96 -18.86 -24.90
C LYS A 88 16.25 -17.51 -24.97
N VAL A 89 17.02 -16.43 -24.90
CA VAL A 89 16.51 -15.06 -25.10
C VAL A 89 16.08 -14.90 -26.56
N HIS A 90 14.87 -15.37 -26.87
CA HIS A 90 14.37 -15.54 -28.22
C HIS A 90 13.76 -14.26 -28.81
N GLY A 91 13.76 -13.15 -28.05
CA GLY A 91 13.30 -11.83 -28.51
C GLY A 91 11.80 -11.74 -28.83
N ARG A 92 10.97 -12.64 -28.26
CA ARG A 92 9.51 -12.67 -28.51
C ARG A 92 8.68 -12.35 -27.28
N GLY A 93 9.29 -11.86 -26.21
CA GLY A 93 8.56 -11.49 -25.00
C GLY A 93 7.49 -10.44 -25.31
N ARG A 94 6.39 -10.48 -24.56
CA ARG A 94 5.27 -9.54 -24.67
C ARG A 94 5.00 -8.88 -23.33
N CYS A 95 4.47 -7.65 -23.37
CA CYS A 95 3.90 -6.97 -22.21
C CYS A 95 2.50 -6.50 -22.61
N GLY A 96 1.51 -6.66 -21.73
CA GLY A 96 0.14 -6.21 -21.99
C GLY A 96 -0.57 -5.78 -20.72
N GLY A 97 -1.45 -4.78 -20.84
CA GLY A 97 -2.27 -4.25 -19.75
C GLY A 97 -3.73 -4.70 -19.79
N SER A 98 -4.47 -4.49 -18.69
CA SER A 98 -5.94 -4.50 -18.69
C SER A 98 -6.46 -3.40 -19.61
N ALA A 99 -7.36 -3.74 -20.53
CA ALA A 99 -8.15 -2.78 -21.30
C ALA A 99 -9.57 -2.77 -20.75
N GLU A 100 -10.23 -1.60 -20.75
CA GLU A 100 -11.61 -1.41 -20.28
C GLU A 100 -12.51 -2.59 -20.69
N THR A 101 -13.08 -3.25 -19.69
CA THR A 101 -13.90 -4.45 -19.87
C THR A 101 -15.20 -4.08 -20.56
N GLY A 102 -15.27 -4.30 -21.88
CA GLY A 102 -16.55 -4.39 -22.58
C GLY A 102 -17.39 -5.56 -22.03
N PRO A 103 -18.73 -5.56 -22.23
CA PRO A 103 -19.71 -6.39 -21.51
C PRO A 103 -19.60 -7.91 -21.71
N GLU A 104 -18.59 -8.39 -22.45
CA GLU A 104 -18.40 -9.80 -22.76
C GLU A 104 -17.00 -10.30 -22.41
N GLY A 105 -16.49 -10.05 -21.19
CA GLY A 105 -15.41 -10.85 -20.55
C GLY A 105 -14.13 -11.11 -21.35
N ARG A 106 -13.89 -10.38 -22.45
CA ARG A 106 -12.77 -10.60 -23.37
C ARG A 106 -11.74 -9.54 -23.08
N VAL A 107 -10.69 -9.94 -22.37
CA VAL A 107 -9.49 -9.10 -22.20
C VAL A 107 -8.87 -8.90 -23.58
N VAL A 108 -9.09 -7.73 -24.17
CA VAL A 108 -8.42 -7.30 -25.39
C VAL A 108 -7.04 -6.80 -25.02
N GLN A 109 -6.01 -7.25 -25.74
CA GLN A 109 -4.64 -6.84 -25.50
C GLN A 109 -4.50 -5.32 -25.67
N ALA A 110 -4.09 -4.63 -24.60
CA ALA A 110 -3.69 -3.23 -24.69
C ALA A 110 -2.35 -3.15 -25.43
N GLY A 111 -2.40 -2.70 -26.69
CA GLY A 111 -1.22 -2.24 -27.42
C GLY A 111 -0.70 -0.91 -26.85
N ASP A 112 0.63 -0.80 -26.81
CA ASP A 112 1.48 0.40 -26.68
C ASP A 112 0.82 1.66 -26.12
N ARG A 113 0.62 1.71 -24.80
CA ARG A 113 0.41 2.96 -24.07
C ARG A 113 1.14 2.94 -22.71
N CYS A 114 2.47 2.85 -22.75
CA CYS A 114 3.29 3.37 -21.65
C CYS A 114 3.35 4.90 -21.80
N GLY A 115 2.36 5.60 -21.26
CA GLY A 115 2.40 7.04 -21.08
C GLY A 115 2.84 7.38 -19.67
N ASP A 116 3.85 8.25 -19.53
CA ASP A 116 4.38 8.77 -18.28
C ASP A 116 3.34 9.62 -17.52
N GLY A 117 2.37 8.95 -16.90
CA GLY A 117 1.34 9.60 -16.08
C GLY A 117 1.88 9.91 -14.68
N ASP A 118 2.13 11.19 -14.40
CA ASP A 118 2.58 11.71 -13.10
C ASP A 118 1.75 11.18 -11.92
N ALA A 119 2.32 10.24 -11.16
CA ALA A 119 1.76 9.71 -9.92
C ALA A 119 1.42 10.82 -8.88
N GLN A 120 2.00 12.02 -9.01
CA GLN A 120 1.70 13.20 -8.20
C GLN A 120 0.37 13.89 -8.57
N ALA A 121 -0.10 13.78 -9.81
CA ALA A 121 -1.34 14.43 -10.25
C ALA A 121 -2.60 13.70 -9.74
N GLY A 122 -2.55 12.36 -9.65
CA GLY A 122 -3.62 11.54 -9.05
C GLY A 122 -3.86 11.85 -7.57
N CYS A 123 -2.79 12.23 -6.85
CA CYS A 123 -2.86 12.58 -5.43
C CYS A 123 -3.63 13.89 -5.17
N ARG A 124 -3.73 14.79 -6.16
CA ARG A 124 -4.47 16.06 -6.05
C ARG A 124 -5.95 15.97 -6.41
N ARG A 125 -6.41 14.86 -7.03
CA ARG A 125 -7.76 14.73 -7.59
C ARG A 125 -8.80 14.06 -6.67
N THR A 126 -8.43 13.63 -5.47
CA THR A 126 -9.38 12.97 -4.55
C THR A 126 -9.52 13.74 -3.25
N ASP A 127 -10.74 14.24 -2.98
CA ASP A 127 -11.08 15.01 -1.77
C ASP A 127 -10.94 14.24 -0.44
N ARG A 128 -10.60 12.94 -0.47
CA ARG A 128 -10.43 12.09 0.72
C ARG A 128 -9.33 11.04 0.55
N PRO A 129 -8.05 11.46 0.54
CA PRO A 129 -6.95 10.60 0.13
C PRO A 129 -6.68 9.44 1.13
N GLY A 130 -7.10 9.57 2.39
CA GLY A 130 -7.06 8.49 3.39
C GLY A 130 -8.19 7.44 3.31
N ARG A 131 -9.11 7.55 2.34
CA ARG A 131 -10.19 6.55 2.10
C ARG A 131 -10.11 5.92 0.71
N SER A 132 -9.03 6.17 -0.03
CA SER A 132 -8.89 5.65 -1.40
C SER A 132 -8.84 4.13 -1.41
N ALA A 133 -9.54 3.54 -2.37
CA ALA A 133 -9.48 2.11 -2.62
C ALA A 133 -8.12 1.69 -3.21
N HIS A 134 -7.43 2.61 -3.91
CA HIS A 134 -6.10 2.45 -4.46
C HIS A 134 -5.01 2.60 -3.37
N LEU A 135 -4.28 1.52 -3.09
CA LEU A 135 -3.31 1.43 -1.99
C LEU A 135 -2.17 2.47 -2.07
N PRO A 136 -1.47 2.66 -3.20
CA PRO A 136 -0.41 3.65 -3.30
C PRO A 136 -0.88 5.06 -2.90
N LEU A 137 -2.06 5.46 -3.35
CA LEU A 137 -2.66 6.75 -3.01
C LEU A 137 -3.00 6.82 -1.52
N ARG A 138 -3.65 5.79 -0.99
CA ARG A 138 -4.03 5.70 0.43
C ARG A 138 -2.81 5.80 1.35
N ARG A 139 -1.72 5.11 1.01
CA ARG A 139 -0.46 5.13 1.74
C ARG A 139 0.22 6.49 1.68
N ALA A 140 0.38 7.03 0.47
CA ALA A 140 1.00 8.35 0.27
C ALA A 140 0.24 9.43 1.05
N ALA A 141 -1.10 9.37 1.04
CA ALA A 141 -1.95 10.25 1.81
C ALA A 141 -1.72 10.14 3.32
N ALA A 142 -1.65 8.92 3.84
CA ALA A 142 -1.47 8.68 5.26
C ALA A 142 -0.10 9.22 5.72
N VAL A 143 0.96 8.97 4.94
CA VAL A 143 2.31 9.50 5.20
C VAL A 143 2.36 11.02 5.12
N ALA A 144 1.75 11.62 4.09
CA ALA A 144 1.72 13.08 3.96
C ALA A 144 0.97 13.75 5.13
N LEU A 145 -0.16 13.18 5.55
CA LEU A 145 -0.95 13.70 6.67
C LEU A 145 -0.24 13.52 8.02
N SER A 146 0.56 12.47 8.21
CA SER A 146 1.26 12.24 9.47
C SER A 146 2.40 13.24 9.72
N GLY A 147 2.86 13.93 8.69
CA GLY A 147 3.87 14.99 8.77
C GLY A 147 3.39 16.30 9.41
N THR A 148 2.08 16.52 9.57
CA THR A 148 1.52 17.77 10.13
C THR A 148 0.66 17.51 11.36
N ASP A 149 0.64 18.44 12.32
CA ASP A 149 -0.19 18.27 13.53
C ASP A 149 -1.70 18.28 13.22
N ALA A 150 -2.13 19.10 12.25
CA ALA A 150 -3.51 19.09 11.77
C ALA A 150 -3.85 17.75 11.08
N GLY A 151 -2.95 17.20 10.27
CA GLY A 151 -3.11 15.90 9.63
C GLY A 151 -3.14 14.76 10.64
N ARG A 152 -2.27 14.74 11.64
CA ARG A 152 -2.31 13.76 12.75
C ARG A 152 -3.65 13.75 13.49
N ARG A 153 -4.22 14.93 13.80
CA ARG A 153 -5.57 15.02 14.39
C ARG A 153 -6.64 14.41 13.47
N ARG A 154 -6.54 14.63 12.16
CA ARG A 154 -7.44 14.04 11.16
C ARG A 154 -7.28 12.53 11.07
N LEU A 155 -6.05 12.01 11.08
CA LEU A 155 -5.75 10.59 11.09
C LEU A 155 -6.29 9.90 12.35
N GLY A 156 -6.16 10.53 13.53
CA GLY A 156 -6.76 10.03 14.76
C GLY A 156 -8.28 9.86 14.66
N LYS A 157 -8.98 10.85 14.08
CA LYS A 157 -10.43 10.74 13.80
C LYS A 157 -10.77 9.59 12.84
N LEU A 158 -9.92 9.32 11.85
CA LEU A 158 -10.13 8.22 10.90
C LEU A 158 -9.99 6.85 11.57
N ILE A 159 -9.03 6.69 12.49
CA ILE A 159 -8.87 5.44 13.26
C ILE A 159 -10.09 5.17 14.15
N SER A 160 -10.59 6.20 14.83
CA SER A 160 -11.71 6.07 15.76
C SER A 160 -13.09 6.00 15.07
N ASP A 161 -13.20 6.36 13.79
CA ASP A 161 -14.47 6.30 13.04
C ASP A 161 -14.78 4.85 12.62
N PRO A 162 -15.87 4.23 13.13
CA PRO A 162 -16.24 2.87 12.77
C PRO A 162 -16.60 2.71 11.29
N ARG A 163 -16.90 3.80 10.58
CA ARG A 163 -17.19 3.78 9.13
C ARG A 163 -15.92 3.73 8.27
N THR A 164 -14.74 3.90 8.85
CA THR A 164 -13.48 3.79 8.11
C THR A 164 -13.17 2.31 7.85
N SER A 165 -12.82 1.94 6.62
CA SER A 165 -12.47 0.55 6.28
C SER A 165 -11.19 0.09 7.00
N SER A 166 -11.07 -1.21 7.29
CA SER A 166 -9.88 -1.78 7.92
C SER A 166 -8.59 -1.47 7.15
N ARG A 167 -8.64 -1.56 5.81
CA ARG A 167 -7.53 -1.18 4.91
C ARG A 167 -7.06 0.26 5.12
N SER A 168 -7.98 1.18 5.33
CA SER A 168 -7.66 2.58 5.62
C SER A 168 -7.11 2.75 7.03
N ARG A 169 -7.70 2.08 8.02
CA ARG A 169 -7.18 2.14 9.39
C ARG A 169 -5.75 1.61 9.48
N ILE A 170 -5.44 0.51 8.78
CA ILE A 170 -4.10 -0.08 8.74
C ILE A 170 -3.08 0.91 8.17
N GLU A 171 -3.35 1.52 7.01
CA GLU A 171 -2.42 2.50 6.42
C GLU A 171 -2.24 3.73 7.32
N VAL A 172 -3.31 4.17 7.99
CA VAL A 172 -3.21 5.27 8.97
C VAL A 172 -2.33 4.85 10.16
N LEU A 173 -2.55 3.65 10.72
CA LEU A 173 -1.77 3.13 11.84
C LEU A 173 -0.29 2.98 11.48
N TRP A 174 0.03 2.52 10.27
CA TRP A 174 1.40 2.41 9.77
C TRP A 174 2.07 3.76 9.51
N ALA A 175 1.31 4.77 9.07
CA ALA A 175 1.85 6.09 8.81
C ALA A 175 2.04 6.95 10.06
N MET A 176 1.36 6.62 11.17
CA MET A 176 1.56 7.35 12.42
C MET A 176 2.98 7.07 12.94
N PRO A 177 3.75 8.11 13.30
CA PRO A 177 5.01 7.90 13.98
C PRO A 177 4.75 7.06 15.22
N ARG A 178 5.62 6.06 15.48
CA ARG A 178 5.56 5.24 16.70
C ARG A 178 5.36 6.21 17.85
N TRP A 179 4.23 6.07 18.55
CA TRP A 179 3.91 6.89 19.68
C TRP A 179 5.01 6.69 20.71
N THR A 180 5.98 7.61 20.76
CA THR A 180 6.78 7.80 21.95
C THR A 180 5.87 8.58 22.89
N PRO A 181 5.47 8.00 24.04
CA PRO A 181 4.77 8.78 25.04
C PRO A 181 5.65 9.99 25.32
N ARG A 182 5.11 11.21 25.15
CA ARG A 182 5.76 12.38 25.71
C ARG A 182 5.85 12.09 27.22
N PRO A 183 7.05 12.19 27.84
CA PRO A 183 7.10 12.11 29.30
C PRO A 183 6.09 13.13 29.85
N PRO A 184 5.32 12.77 30.88
CA PRO A 184 4.36 13.70 31.46
C PRO A 184 5.10 14.99 31.75
N ILE A 185 4.51 16.12 31.33
CA ILE A 185 5.01 17.43 31.71
C ILE A 185 4.96 17.42 33.24
N THR A 186 6.11 17.23 33.87
CA THR A 186 6.28 17.45 35.30
C THR A 186 6.12 18.96 35.49
N GLY A 187 4.87 19.39 35.62
CA GLY A 187 4.57 20.70 36.17
C GLY A 187 5.16 20.74 37.56
N SER A 188 6.16 21.59 37.80
CA SER A 188 6.60 21.90 39.14
C SER A 188 5.49 22.70 39.82
N PHE A 189 4.53 22.00 40.43
CA PHE A 189 3.74 22.56 41.51
C PHE A 189 4.63 22.59 42.76
N GLY A 190 5.13 23.76 43.10
CA GLY A 190 5.90 24.01 44.31
C GLY A 190 5.90 25.49 44.64
N GLN A 191 4.82 25.95 45.29
CA GLN A 191 4.83 27.25 45.96
C GLN A 191 5.75 27.20 47.19
N ALA A 192 6.58 28.26 47.28
CA ALA A 192 7.07 28.98 48.45
C ALA A 192 7.18 28.28 49.82
N VAL A 193 8.38 28.29 50.41
CA VAL A 193 8.58 28.49 51.85
C VAL A 193 9.77 29.43 52.09
N SER A 194 9.51 30.46 52.89
CA SER A 194 10.40 31.49 53.43
C SER A 194 11.40 30.92 54.47
N GLY A 195 12.58 31.54 54.62
CA GLY A 195 13.42 31.32 55.81
C GLY A 195 14.83 31.90 55.73
N HIS A 196 15.11 32.90 56.57
CA HIS A 196 16.37 33.59 56.84
C HIS A 196 17.58 32.71 57.20
N VAL A 197 18.79 33.32 57.10
CA VAL A 197 20.05 33.18 57.92
C VAL A 197 21.28 33.00 57.02
N TRP A 198 22.45 33.66 57.14
CA TRP A 198 22.99 34.84 57.83
C TRP A 198 24.23 35.26 57.00
N ALA A 199 24.65 36.52 57.13
CA ALA A 199 25.79 37.12 56.45
C ALA A 199 27.14 36.62 57.00
N GLU A 200 28.17 36.55 56.15
CA GLU A 200 29.56 36.80 56.58
C GLU A 200 30.51 37.16 55.40
N ASP A 201 30.99 38.40 55.51
CA ASP A 201 32.26 39.01 55.11
C ASP A 201 32.98 38.72 53.78
N ARG A 202 33.05 39.81 52.97
CA ARG A 202 34.08 40.06 51.96
C ARG A 202 35.40 40.53 52.60
N PRO A 203 36.55 40.26 51.99
CA PRO A 203 37.65 41.20 51.96
C PRO A 203 37.79 41.90 50.60
N ARG A 204 38.12 43.18 50.70
CA ARG A 204 38.27 44.20 49.65
C ARG A 204 39.48 43.93 48.76
N SER A 205 39.32 44.05 47.44
CA SER A 205 40.43 44.37 46.53
C SER A 205 40.58 45.90 46.43
N ARG A 206 41.77 46.40 46.78
CA ARG A 206 42.24 47.75 46.43
C ARG A 206 43.17 47.61 45.22
N SER A 207 42.92 48.40 44.19
CA SER A 207 43.83 48.64 43.07
C SER A 207 45.03 49.49 43.49
N ARG A 208 46.24 49.09 43.06
CA ARG A 208 47.25 49.93 42.40
C ARG A 208 48.28 49.03 41.73
#